data_AF-A0A8H8CAT7-F1
#
_entry.id   AF-A0A8H8CAT7-F1
#
_cell.length_a   1.000
_cell.length_b   1.000
_cell.length_c   1.000
_cell.angle_alpha   90.00
_cell.angle_beta   90.00
_cell.angle_gamma   90.00
#
_symmetry.space_group_name_H-M   'P 1'
#
loop_
_entity.id
_entity.type
_entity.pdbx_description
1 polymer ?
#
loop_
_entity_poly.entity_id
_entity_poly.type
_entity_poly.pdbx_seq_one_letter_code
_entity_poly.pdbx_strand_id
1 'polypeptide(L)'
;MAKRTFPPPRVPLTGDSSLVLGPDVPIEEEMIPVYNHKIFYPVHPGDIFHDRYKTVEKVEGQAESPMARKTVNGRSIYQSHNDFGPLRSLYILPKIADFGLAKQGDSSQPHLHPIQPDHYRAPEVVLGTGWTYSADIWNLGVLIWNLLENRDLFKSVHSADGKCNSKAHLTEMIALLGPRPRKLVDQERDKCTWKWGPAIENSEGKLCDSASTYYGGPFFDSRSEFMHKDLVPSHLHLTNSVTSLQESEKNLFLVSVRKMLLWLPEDRKTARELLDDPWLKV
;
A
#
# COMPACT_ATOMS: atom_id res chain seq x y z
N MET A 1 9.73 9.50 -20.13
CA MET A 1 8.47 9.11 -19.46
C MET A 1 7.92 7.89 -20.16
N ALA A 2 8.06 6.69 -19.58
CA ALA A 2 7.26 5.56 -20.03
C ALA A 2 5.81 5.90 -19.64
N LYS A 3 4.93 6.06 -20.64
CA LYS A 3 3.49 6.15 -20.36
C LYS A 3 3.13 4.90 -19.57
N ARG A 4 2.55 5.05 -18.36
CA ARG A 4 1.89 3.94 -17.66
C ARG A 4 0.86 3.38 -18.63
N THR A 5 1.19 2.27 -19.29
CA THR A 5 0.21 1.52 -20.06
C THR A 5 -0.60 0.77 -19.03
N PHE A 6 -1.72 1.36 -18.62
CA PHE A 6 -2.77 0.56 -17.99
C PHE A 6 -3.14 -0.55 -18.97
N PRO A 7 -3.23 -1.82 -18.50
CA PRO A 7 -3.77 -2.86 -19.35
C PRO A 7 -5.13 -2.37 -19.89
N PRO A 8 -5.45 -2.63 -21.17
CA PRO A 8 -6.71 -2.18 -21.74
C PRO A 8 -7.87 -2.65 -20.85
N PRO A 9 -8.96 -1.87 -20.76
CA PRO A 9 -10.18 -2.30 -20.08
C PRO A 9 -10.55 -3.70 -20.58
N ARG A 10 -10.62 -4.69 -19.69
CA ARG A 10 -10.92 -6.07 -20.08
C ARG A 10 -12.38 -6.12 -20.51
N VAL A 11 -12.62 -6.61 -21.72
CA VAL A 11 -13.97 -6.75 -22.28
C VAL A 11 -14.74 -7.76 -21.41
N PRO A 12 -15.96 -7.43 -20.93
CA PRO A 12 -16.85 -8.42 -20.32
C PRO A 12 -17.00 -9.62 -21.25
N LEU A 13 -16.87 -10.84 -20.72
CA LEU A 13 -17.12 -12.04 -21.52
C LEU A 13 -18.57 -12.02 -21.99
N THR A 14 -18.81 -11.71 -23.26
CA THR A 14 -20.13 -11.76 -23.88
C THR A 14 -20.34 -13.16 -24.47
N GLY A 15 -21.24 -13.92 -23.85
CA GLY A 15 -21.58 -15.28 -24.27
C GLY A 15 -21.03 -16.37 -23.35
N ASP A 16 -21.50 -17.59 -23.59
CA ASP A 16 -21.31 -18.82 -22.78
C ASP A 16 -19.87 -19.37 -22.78
N SER A 17 -18.87 -18.48 -22.89
CA SER A 17 -17.47 -18.81 -22.54
C SER A 17 -17.40 -18.88 -21.02
N SER A 18 -17.21 -20.08 -20.47
CA SER A 18 -17.39 -20.37 -19.06
C SER A 18 -16.76 -19.32 -18.14
N LEU A 19 -17.60 -18.65 -17.36
CA LEU A 19 -17.24 -17.81 -16.20
C LEU A 19 -16.46 -18.58 -15.12
N VAL A 20 -16.24 -19.87 -15.33
CA VAL A 20 -15.47 -20.77 -14.49
C VAL A 20 -14.09 -20.97 -15.13
N LEU A 21 -13.07 -20.41 -14.51
CA LEU A 21 -11.67 -20.63 -14.85
C LEU A 21 -11.22 -21.98 -14.29
N GLY A 22 -10.30 -22.66 -14.99
CA GLY A 22 -9.66 -23.86 -14.48
C GLY A 22 -8.86 -23.57 -13.20
N PRO A 23 -8.67 -24.56 -12.31
CA PRO A 23 -7.97 -24.36 -11.03
C PRO A 23 -6.53 -23.85 -11.22
N ASP A 24 -5.88 -24.27 -12.32
CA ASP A 24 -4.49 -23.93 -12.65
C ASP A 24 -4.34 -22.60 -13.41
N VAL A 25 -5.44 -21.93 -13.77
CA VAL A 25 -5.37 -20.62 -14.42
C VAL A 25 -5.03 -19.58 -13.36
N PRO A 26 -3.86 -18.93 -13.42
CA PRO A 26 -3.50 -17.93 -12.42
C PRO A 26 -4.36 -16.68 -12.60
N ILE A 27 -4.93 -16.20 -11.50
CA ILE A 27 -5.61 -14.91 -11.40
C ILE A 27 -4.60 -13.87 -10.88
N GLU A 28 -4.80 -12.59 -11.19
CA GLU A 28 -3.87 -11.49 -10.87
C GLU A 28 -3.42 -11.51 -9.40
N GLU A 29 -4.33 -11.79 -8.47
CA GLU A 29 -4.06 -11.90 -7.04
C GLU A 29 -3.02 -13.00 -6.72
N GLU A 30 -3.08 -14.13 -7.44
CA GLU A 30 -2.14 -15.27 -7.27
C GLU A 30 -0.78 -15.02 -7.93
N MET A 31 -0.66 -14.00 -8.79
CA MET A 31 0.61 -13.57 -9.37
C MET A 31 1.37 -12.62 -8.47
N ILE A 32 0.76 -12.15 -7.38
CA ILE A 32 1.41 -11.29 -6.39
C ILE A 32 2.27 -12.20 -5.50
N PRO A 33 3.61 -12.06 -5.47
CA PRO A 33 4.48 -12.94 -4.69
C PRO A 33 4.16 -12.95 -3.18
N VAL A 34 3.63 -11.83 -2.68
CA VAL A 34 3.22 -11.71 -1.28
C VAL A 34 1.87 -12.34 -0.97
N TYR A 35 1.06 -12.70 -1.98
CA TYR A 35 -0.27 -13.24 -1.75
C TYR A 35 -0.19 -14.64 -1.13
N ASN A 36 -0.79 -14.75 0.05
CA ASN A 36 -1.01 -16.03 0.69
C ASN A 36 -2.33 -15.98 1.45
N HIS A 37 -3.30 -16.73 0.97
CA HIS A 37 -4.65 -16.78 1.53
C HIS A 37 -4.72 -17.31 2.98
N LYS A 38 -3.64 -17.88 3.53
CA LYS A 38 -3.54 -18.27 4.94
C LYS A 38 -3.05 -17.12 5.83
N ILE A 39 -2.40 -16.14 5.21
CA ILE A 39 -1.89 -14.96 5.88
C ILE A 39 -3.03 -13.95 5.95
N PHE A 40 -3.64 -13.58 4.83
CA PHE A 40 -4.65 -12.52 4.79
C PHE A 40 -6.04 -12.96 5.26
N TYR A 41 -6.82 -12.00 5.77
CA TYR A 41 -8.17 -12.22 6.24
C TYR A 41 -9.11 -12.42 5.03
N PRO A 42 -9.84 -13.54 4.94
CA PRO A 42 -10.72 -13.82 3.80
C PRO A 42 -12.02 -13.02 3.96
N VAL A 43 -12.03 -11.76 3.53
CA VAL A 43 -13.25 -10.94 3.54
C VAL A 43 -14.32 -11.56 2.64
N HIS A 44 -15.51 -11.79 3.18
CA HIS A 44 -16.64 -12.33 2.44
C HIS A 44 -17.74 -11.29 2.20
N PRO A 45 -18.44 -11.35 1.06
CA PRO A 45 -19.68 -10.61 0.88
C PRO A 45 -20.66 -10.91 2.03
N GLY A 46 -21.20 -9.85 2.62
CA GLY A 46 -22.11 -9.93 3.77
C GLY A 46 -21.44 -9.75 5.12
N ASP A 47 -20.11 -9.83 5.23
CA ASP A 47 -19.38 -9.57 6.48
C ASP A 47 -19.74 -8.19 7.03
N ILE A 48 -19.92 -8.08 8.34
CA ILE A 48 -20.21 -6.82 9.03
C ILE A 48 -19.05 -6.53 9.98
N PHE A 49 -18.33 -5.44 9.71
CA PHE A 49 -17.22 -4.97 10.55
C PHE A 49 -17.70 -3.90 11.52
N HIS A 50 -17.38 -4.08 12.80
CA HIS A 50 -17.71 -3.17 13.90
C HIS A 50 -19.19 -2.75 13.96
N ASP A 51 -20.09 -3.66 13.59
CA ASP A 51 -21.55 -3.45 13.50
C ASP A 51 -21.97 -2.26 12.63
N ARG A 52 -21.08 -1.83 11.73
CA ARG A 52 -21.23 -0.57 10.98
C ARG A 52 -20.98 -0.71 9.49
N TYR A 53 -19.99 -1.49 9.10
CA TYR A 53 -19.56 -1.58 7.70
C TYR A 53 -19.84 -2.95 7.15
N LYS A 54 -20.81 -3.06 6.24
CA LYS A 54 -21.11 -4.29 5.55
C LYS A 54 -20.26 -4.40 4.28
N THR A 55 -19.53 -5.50 4.11
CA THR A 55 -18.99 -5.88 2.82
C THR A 55 -20.14 -6.15 1.89
N VAL A 56 -20.38 -5.24 0.97
CA VAL A 56 -21.30 -5.48 -0.13
C VAL A 56 -20.46 -5.93 -1.30
N GLU A 57 -20.80 -7.09 -1.86
CA GLU A 57 -20.33 -7.39 -3.21
C GLU A 57 -20.95 -6.34 -4.13
N LYS A 58 -20.27 -6.04 -5.24
CA LYS A 58 -20.84 -5.26 -6.33
C LYS A 58 -21.87 -6.15 -7.06
N VAL A 59 -22.83 -6.70 -6.31
CA VAL A 59 -23.75 -7.79 -6.69
C VAL A 59 -24.55 -7.41 -7.93
N GLU A 60 -24.98 -6.16 -8.02
CA GLU A 60 -25.72 -5.67 -9.20
C GLU A 60 -24.85 -5.71 -10.47
N GLY A 61 -23.59 -5.26 -10.37
CA GLY A 61 -22.65 -5.30 -11.49
C GLY A 61 -22.19 -6.72 -11.85
N GLN A 62 -22.08 -7.63 -10.88
CA GLN A 62 -21.76 -9.03 -11.14
C GLN A 62 -22.95 -9.84 -11.69
N ALA A 63 -24.18 -9.46 -11.34
CA ALA A 63 -25.38 -10.10 -11.91
C ALA A 63 -25.54 -9.74 -13.39
N GLU A 64 -25.24 -8.49 -13.75
CA GLU A 64 -25.32 -8.01 -15.14
C GLU A 64 -24.06 -8.35 -15.96
N SER A 65 -22.89 -8.38 -15.32
CA SER A 65 -21.58 -8.63 -15.96
C SER A 65 -20.70 -9.47 -15.04
N PRO A 66 -20.95 -10.79 -14.95
CA PRO A 66 -20.21 -11.68 -14.06
C PRO A 66 -18.75 -11.77 -14.44
N MET A 67 -17.91 -11.88 -13.42
CA MET A 67 -16.48 -12.00 -13.58
C MET A 67 -16.07 -13.46 -13.70
N ALA A 68 -15.06 -13.72 -14.51
CA ALA A 68 -14.44 -15.04 -14.52
C ALA A 68 -13.90 -15.35 -13.12
N ARG A 69 -14.21 -16.53 -12.60
CA ARG A 69 -13.85 -16.97 -11.25
C ARG A 69 -13.41 -18.42 -11.26
N LYS A 70 -12.66 -18.83 -10.26
CA LYS A 70 -12.42 -20.25 -9.96
C LYS A 70 -12.71 -20.55 -8.51
N THR A 71 -12.96 -21.82 -8.21
CA THR A 71 -13.07 -22.31 -6.83
C THR A 71 -11.86 -23.19 -6.54
N VAL A 72 -11.05 -22.78 -5.56
CA VAL A 72 -9.88 -23.54 -5.10
C VAL A 72 -10.05 -23.76 -3.59
N ASN A 73 -10.06 -25.01 -3.16
CA ASN A 73 -10.22 -25.39 -1.74
C ASN A 73 -11.44 -24.74 -1.06
N GLY A 74 -12.58 -24.67 -1.76
CA GLY A 74 -13.82 -24.07 -1.25
C GLY A 74 -13.84 -22.53 -1.22
N ARG A 75 -12.79 -21.87 -1.74
CA ARG A 75 -12.71 -20.41 -1.86
C ARG A 75 -12.93 -19.98 -3.30
N SER A 76 -13.79 -19.01 -3.51
CA SER A 76 -13.96 -18.37 -4.82
C SER A 76 -12.92 -17.27 -5.00
N ILE A 77 -12.11 -17.37 -6.05
CA ILE A 77 -11.16 -16.34 -6.48
C ILE A 77 -11.74 -15.75 -7.76
N TYR A 78 -11.90 -14.44 -7.79
CA TYR A 78 -12.47 -13.71 -8.91
C TYR A 78 -11.34 -12.99 -9.64
N GLN A 79 -11.40 -12.96 -10.96
CA GLN A 79 -10.59 -12.02 -11.74
C GLN A 79 -10.92 -10.59 -11.31
N SER A 80 -10.00 -9.62 -11.41
CA SER A 80 -10.26 -8.22 -11.02
C SER A 80 -10.92 -7.41 -12.14
N HIS A 81 -11.76 -6.43 -11.77
CA HIS A 81 -12.47 -5.57 -12.71
C HIS A 81 -11.60 -4.33 -12.92
N ASN A 82 -11.03 -4.17 -14.12
CA ASN A 82 -10.18 -3.00 -14.42
C ASN A 82 -10.89 -1.95 -15.29
N ASP A 83 -12.09 -2.25 -15.80
CA ASP A 83 -12.93 -1.29 -16.51
C ASP A 83 -14.01 -0.69 -15.60
N PHE A 84 -13.79 0.48 -15.03
CA PHE A 84 -14.81 1.13 -14.20
C PHE A 84 -15.83 1.96 -15.01
N GLY A 85 -15.75 1.89 -16.34
CA GLY A 85 -16.49 2.75 -17.26
C GLY A 85 -16.00 4.21 -17.21
N PRO A 86 -16.59 5.07 -18.04
CA PRO A 86 -16.31 6.50 -17.99
C PRO A 86 -16.80 7.08 -16.65
N LEU A 87 -16.16 8.18 -16.23
CA LEU A 87 -16.58 8.93 -15.06
C LEU A 87 -18.04 9.40 -15.24
N ARG A 88 -18.96 8.84 -14.45
CA ARG A 88 -20.40 9.13 -14.60
C ARG A 88 -20.81 10.46 -13.96
N SER A 89 -20.03 10.96 -13.00
CA SER A 89 -20.29 12.20 -12.26
C SER A 89 -19.00 12.72 -11.64
N LEU A 90 -18.88 14.03 -11.42
CA LEU A 90 -17.84 14.64 -10.60
C LEU A 90 -18.13 14.49 -9.09
N TYR A 91 -19.38 14.21 -8.72
CA TYR A 91 -19.77 13.86 -7.36
C TYR A 91 -19.65 12.34 -7.19
N ILE A 92 -18.43 11.89 -6.93
CA ILE A 92 -18.12 10.48 -6.70
C ILE A 92 -17.94 10.31 -5.21
N LEU A 93 -18.66 9.34 -4.64
CA LEU A 93 -18.32 8.81 -3.33
C LEU A 93 -17.40 7.60 -3.54
N PRO A 94 -16.07 7.74 -3.43
CA PRO A 94 -15.17 6.61 -3.56
C PRO A 94 -15.48 5.59 -2.46
N LYS A 95 -15.48 4.31 -2.84
CA LYS A 95 -15.63 3.17 -1.91
C LYS A 95 -14.35 2.35 -1.97
N ILE A 96 -13.83 1.97 -0.82
CA ILE A 96 -12.71 1.04 -0.72
C ILE A 96 -13.19 -0.34 -1.18
N ALA A 97 -12.36 -1.03 -1.96
CA ALA A 97 -12.60 -2.36 -2.49
C ALA A 97 -11.29 -3.17 -2.44
N ASP A 98 -11.34 -4.40 -2.93
CA ASP A 98 -10.18 -5.31 -3.02
C ASP A 98 -9.52 -5.60 -1.66
N PHE A 99 -10.23 -6.37 -0.85
CA PHE A 99 -9.79 -6.77 0.48
C PHE A 99 -8.94 -8.07 0.47
N GLY A 100 -8.42 -8.50 -0.69
CA GLY A 100 -7.65 -9.75 -0.81
C GLY A 100 -6.38 -9.80 0.05
N LEU A 101 -5.83 -8.63 0.37
CA LEU A 101 -4.67 -8.44 1.24
C LEU A 101 -5.02 -7.80 2.60
N ALA A 102 -6.30 -7.79 2.99
CA ALA A 102 -6.72 -7.23 4.27
C ALA A 102 -6.28 -8.09 5.45
N LYS A 103 -6.11 -7.46 6.61
CA LYS A 103 -5.70 -8.09 7.87
C LYS A 103 -6.51 -7.55 9.04
N GLN A 104 -6.82 -8.43 9.99
CA GLN A 104 -7.44 -8.02 11.24
C GLN A 104 -6.45 -7.19 12.08
N GLY A 105 -6.93 -6.05 12.59
CA GLY A 105 -6.12 -5.08 13.33
C GLY A 105 -6.09 -5.29 14.84
N ASP A 106 -6.90 -6.18 15.40
CA ASP A 106 -7.07 -6.45 16.83
C ASP A 106 -6.04 -7.43 17.41
N SER A 107 -4.95 -7.69 16.68
CA SER A 107 -3.83 -8.49 17.16
C SER A 107 -3.08 -7.79 18.30
N SER A 108 -2.78 -8.54 19.36
CA SER A 108 -1.94 -8.06 20.48
C SER A 108 -0.47 -7.88 20.09
N GLN A 109 -0.06 -8.45 18.95
CA GLN A 109 1.29 -8.34 18.39
C GLN A 109 1.24 -7.63 17.04
N PRO A 110 2.23 -6.78 16.72
CA PRO A 110 2.31 -6.15 15.42
C PRO A 110 2.53 -7.20 14.32
N HIS A 111 1.97 -6.93 13.14
CA HIS A 111 2.15 -7.80 11.99
C HIS A 111 3.50 -7.54 11.32
N LEU A 112 4.07 -8.57 10.71
CA LEU A 112 5.44 -8.54 10.17
C LEU A 112 5.54 -8.83 8.68
N HIS A 113 4.54 -9.49 8.10
CA HIS A 113 4.56 -9.86 6.70
C HIS A 113 4.64 -8.62 5.79
N PRO A 114 5.28 -8.75 4.61
CA PRO A 114 5.31 -7.67 3.62
C PRO A 114 3.88 -7.32 3.19
N ILE A 115 3.57 -6.03 3.20
CA ILE A 115 2.31 -5.45 2.74
C ILE A 115 2.58 -4.22 1.86
N GLN A 116 1.49 -3.67 1.31
CA GLN A 116 1.42 -2.43 0.54
C GLN A 116 2.11 -2.49 -0.83
N PRO A 117 1.57 -1.80 -1.84
CA PRO A 117 2.30 -1.54 -3.08
C PRO A 117 3.59 -0.77 -2.80
N ASP A 118 4.64 -1.00 -3.61
CA ASP A 118 5.98 -0.44 -3.34
C ASP A 118 5.99 1.08 -3.15
N HIS A 119 5.25 1.81 -4.00
CA HIS A 119 5.16 3.28 -3.96
C HIS A 119 4.43 3.82 -2.72
N TYR A 120 3.64 2.98 -2.06
CA TYR A 120 2.82 3.36 -0.92
C TYR A 120 3.41 2.82 0.39
N ARG A 121 4.44 1.97 0.33
CA ARG A 121 4.93 1.24 1.50
C ARG A 121 5.44 2.18 2.60
N ALA A 122 4.98 1.94 3.82
CA ALA A 122 5.30 2.74 5.00
C ALA A 122 6.69 2.40 5.58
N PRO A 123 7.34 3.33 6.29
CA PRO A 123 8.70 3.13 6.81
C PRO A 123 8.82 1.93 7.76
N GLU A 124 7.87 1.73 8.66
CA GLU A 124 7.84 0.61 9.60
C GLU A 124 7.76 -0.77 8.91
N VAL A 125 7.16 -0.81 7.72
CA VAL A 125 7.06 -2.03 6.91
C VAL A 125 8.41 -2.32 6.28
N VAL A 126 9.04 -1.32 5.65
CA VAL A 126 10.37 -1.48 5.02
C VAL A 126 11.43 -1.84 6.06
N LEU A 127 11.39 -1.20 7.23
CA LEU A 127 12.34 -1.41 8.32
C LEU A 127 12.03 -2.66 9.16
N GLY A 128 10.90 -3.32 8.94
CA GLY A 128 10.54 -4.52 9.69
C GLY A 128 10.25 -4.27 11.17
N THR A 129 9.84 -3.06 11.54
CA THR A 129 9.58 -2.71 12.94
C THR A 129 8.18 -3.12 13.41
N GLY A 130 7.42 -3.73 12.52
CA GLY A 130 6.06 -4.20 12.75
C GLY A 130 5.03 -3.10 12.48
N TRP A 131 3.87 -3.50 11.96
CA TRP A 131 2.86 -2.57 11.47
C TRP A 131 1.47 -2.88 12.01
N THR A 132 0.63 -1.84 12.04
CA THR A 132 -0.78 -1.84 12.45
C THR A 132 -1.59 -0.97 11.48
N TYR A 133 -2.81 -0.56 11.85
CA TYR A 133 -3.68 0.32 11.03
C TYR A 133 -3.02 1.65 10.62
N SER A 134 -1.97 2.10 11.31
CA SER A 134 -1.20 3.31 10.95
C SER A 134 -0.55 3.21 9.56
N ALA A 135 -0.33 1.99 9.05
CA ALA A 135 0.17 1.75 7.71
C ALA A 135 -0.82 2.25 6.64
N ASP A 136 -2.13 2.08 6.89
CA ASP A 136 -3.18 2.59 5.98
C ASP A 136 -3.25 4.12 6.01
N ILE A 137 -3.02 4.74 7.17
CA ILE A 137 -2.93 6.21 7.29
C ILE A 137 -1.77 6.76 6.44
N TRP A 138 -0.63 6.07 6.45
CA TRP A 138 0.48 6.42 5.55
C TRP A 138 0.07 6.28 4.08
N ASN A 139 -0.58 5.17 3.70
CA ASN A 139 -1.08 4.99 2.32
C ASN A 139 -2.05 6.10 1.91
N LEU A 140 -2.94 6.53 2.81
CA LEU A 140 -3.87 7.63 2.58
C LEU A 140 -3.12 8.95 2.33
N GLY A 141 -2.09 9.25 3.12
CA GLY A 141 -1.25 10.44 2.91
C GLY A 141 -0.57 10.45 1.55
N VAL A 142 0.00 9.31 1.13
CA VAL A 142 0.61 9.16 -0.20
C VAL A 142 -0.45 9.27 -1.30
N LEU A 143 -1.62 8.64 -1.13
CA LEU A 143 -2.71 8.67 -2.10
C LEU A 143 -3.23 10.08 -2.33
N ILE A 144 -3.54 10.81 -1.26
CA ILE A 144 -4.04 12.19 -1.32
C ILE A 144 -3.03 13.08 -2.04
N TRP A 145 -1.74 12.95 -1.70
CA TRP A 145 -0.69 13.69 -2.39
C TRP A 145 -0.61 13.34 -3.88
N ASN A 146 -0.65 12.05 -4.22
CA ASN A 146 -0.56 11.60 -5.61
C ASN A 146 -1.73 12.10 -6.46
N LEU A 147 -2.94 12.10 -5.88
CA LEU A 147 -4.15 12.61 -6.54
C LEU A 147 -4.05 14.12 -6.80
N LEU A 148 -3.53 14.87 -5.82
CA LEU A 148 -3.39 16.33 -5.93
C LEU A 148 -2.35 16.73 -6.98
N GLU A 149 -1.21 16.04 -7.04
CA GLU A 149 -0.09 16.37 -7.93
C GLU A 149 -0.12 15.60 -9.26
N ASN A 150 -1.08 14.68 -9.41
CA ASN A 150 -1.22 13.78 -10.56
C ASN A 150 0.10 13.08 -10.96
N ARG A 151 0.87 12.65 -9.95
CA ARG A 151 2.15 11.94 -10.07
C ARG A 151 2.47 11.20 -8.78
N ASP A 152 3.45 10.31 -8.81
CA ASP A 152 3.86 9.59 -7.59
C ASP A 152 4.78 10.46 -6.71
N LEU A 153 4.52 10.45 -5.40
CA LEU A 153 5.34 11.09 -4.37
C LEU A 153 6.73 10.45 -4.31
N PHE A 154 6.74 9.12 -4.28
CA PHE A 154 7.95 8.29 -4.31
C PHE A 154 8.15 7.75 -5.71
N LYS A 155 9.28 8.02 -6.35
CA LYS A 155 9.50 7.73 -7.78
C LYS A 155 10.58 6.68 -8.01
N SER A 156 11.51 6.54 -7.08
CA SER A 156 12.67 5.64 -7.22
C SER A 156 12.50 4.30 -6.51
N VAL A 157 11.25 3.86 -6.27
CA VAL A 157 10.96 2.61 -5.56
C VAL A 157 11.27 1.34 -6.38
N HIS A 158 11.59 1.48 -7.65
CA HIS A 158 12.01 0.39 -8.53
C HIS A 158 13.41 0.64 -9.12
N SER A 159 14.20 -0.42 -9.25
CA SER A 159 15.45 -0.43 -10.02
C SER A 159 15.17 -0.46 -11.53
N ALA A 160 16.23 -0.31 -12.35
CA ALA A 160 16.11 -0.30 -13.81
C ALA A 160 15.53 -1.60 -14.40
N ASP A 161 15.69 -2.72 -13.69
CA ASP A 161 15.13 -4.04 -14.01
C ASP A 161 13.74 -4.28 -13.37
N GLY A 162 13.12 -3.26 -12.78
CA GLY A 162 11.75 -3.30 -12.27
C GLY A 162 11.59 -3.90 -10.86
N LYS A 163 12.69 -4.23 -10.16
CA LYS A 163 12.64 -4.81 -8.82
C LYS A 163 12.47 -3.74 -7.75
N CYS A 164 11.90 -4.11 -6.60
CA CYS A 164 11.73 -3.18 -5.49
C CYS A 164 13.11 -2.71 -4.97
N ASN A 165 13.26 -1.40 -4.80
CA ASN A 165 14.48 -0.75 -4.32
C ASN A 165 14.20 -0.04 -2.99
N SER A 166 14.09 -0.82 -1.92
CA SER A 166 13.79 -0.32 -0.56
C SER A 166 14.78 0.73 -0.07
N LYS A 167 16.06 0.61 -0.46
CA LYS A 167 17.08 1.62 -0.19
C LYS A 167 16.71 2.97 -0.78
N ALA A 168 16.40 3.01 -2.08
CA ALA A 168 16.03 4.26 -2.75
C ALA A 168 14.72 4.84 -2.21
N HIS A 169 13.77 3.98 -1.83
CA HIS A 169 12.54 4.41 -1.17
C HIS A 169 12.81 5.12 0.17
N LEU A 170 13.62 4.52 1.05
CA LEU A 170 14.03 5.14 2.32
C LEU A 170 14.82 6.43 2.11
N THR A 171 15.66 6.49 1.08
CA THR A 171 16.39 7.69 0.68
C THR A 171 15.44 8.84 0.34
N GLU A 172 14.38 8.60 -0.43
CA GLU A 172 13.35 9.62 -0.73
C GLU A 172 12.55 10.00 0.53
N MET A 173 12.22 9.05 1.41
CA MET A 173 11.57 9.36 2.70
C MET A 173 12.43 10.30 3.55
N ILE A 174 13.74 10.07 3.65
CA ILE A 174 14.67 10.92 4.40
C ILE A 174 14.74 12.32 3.80
N ALA A 175 14.77 12.45 2.47
CA ALA A 175 14.75 13.76 1.82
C ALA A 175 13.44 14.53 2.09
N LEU A 176 12.30 13.84 2.01
CA LEU A 176 10.97 14.44 2.17
C LEU A 176 10.64 14.80 3.63
N LEU A 177 10.92 13.90 4.57
CA LEU A 177 10.49 13.99 5.96
C LEU A 177 11.58 14.54 6.91
N GLY A 178 12.82 14.61 6.44
CA GLY A 178 13.96 15.00 7.27
C GLY A 178 14.47 13.85 8.15
N PRO A 179 15.22 14.16 9.22
CA PRO A 179 15.97 13.17 9.98
C PRO A 179 15.04 12.15 10.65
N ARG A 180 15.40 10.87 10.52
CA ARG A 180 14.73 9.76 11.18
C ARG A 180 14.86 9.87 12.72
N PRO A 181 13.82 9.52 13.50
CA PRO A 181 13.91 9.39 14.95
C PRO A 181 14.84 8.23 15.36
N ARG A 182 15.64 8.41 16.42
CA ARG A 182 16.51 7.34 16.97
C ARG A 182 15.71 6.09 17.34
N LYS A 183 14.54 6.29 17.94
CA LYS A 183 13.60 5.21 18.32
C LYS A 183 13.33 4.24 17.17
N LEU A 184 13.18 4.74 15.95
CA LEU A 184 12.89 3.90 14.78
C LEU A 184 14.12 3.05 14.38
N VAL A 185 15.32 3.62 14.51
CA VAL A 185 16.59 2.91 14.24
C VAL A 185 16.83 1.81 15.27
N ASP A 186 16.57 2.11 16.55
CA ASP A 186 16.69 1.13 17.63
C ASP A 186 15.70 -0.02 17.41
N GLN A 187 14.46 0.29 17.01
CA GLN A 187 13.46 -0.72 16.67
C GLN A 187 13.86 -1.61 15.48
N GLU A 188 14.47 -1.05 14.41
CA GLU A 188 14.97 -1.86 13.29
C GLU A 188 16.01 -2.88 13.78
N ARG A 189 16.97 -2.41 14.60
CA ARG A 189 18.01 -3.26 15.17
C ARG A 189 17.45 -4.35 16.07
N ASP A 190 16.54 -3.98 16.98
CA ASP A 190 15.95 -4.93 17.93
C ASP A 190 15.10 -6.00 17.23
N LYS A 191 14.45 -5.62 16.12
CA LYS A 191 13.49 -6.48 15.41
C LYS A 191 14.04 -7.11 14.14
N CYS A 192 15.30 -6.85 13.77
CA CYS A 192 15.90 -7.40 12.53
C CYS A 192 15.94 -8.94 12.48
N THR A 193 15.82 -9.59 13.64
CA THR A 193 15.79 -11.05 13.82
C THR A 193 14.37 -11.61 13.89
N TRP A 194 13.34 -10.76 13.91
CA TRP A 194 11.96 -11.21 13.92
C TRP A 194 11.63 -11.94 12.63
N LYS A 195 11.00 -13.10 12.78
CA LYS A 195 10.65 -13.97 11.69
C LYS A 195 9.14 -14.07 11.51
N TRP A 196 8.73 -14.23 10.27
CA TRP A 196 7.38 -14.63 9.89
C TRP A 196 7.38 -16.02 9.24
N GLY A 197 6.20 -16.64 9.22
CA GLY A 197 5.99 -17.90 8.53
C GLY A 197 4.62 -17.92 7.87
N PRO A 198 4.46 -18.52 6.67
CA PRO A 198 5.52 -19.13 5.85
C PRO A 198 6.45 -18.08 5.21
N ALA A 199 7.61 -18.53 4.71
CA ALA A 199 8.51 -17.69 3.93
C ALA A 199 7.83 -17.18 2.64
N ILE A 200 8.20 -15.99 2.20
CA ILE A 200 7.59 -15.28 1.07
C ILE A 200 8.68 -14.92 0.08
N GLU A 201 8.40 -15.10 -1.20
CA GLU A 201 9.31 -14.74 -2.28
C GLU A 201 9.35 -13.22 -2.47
N ASN A 202 10.55 -12.63 -2.50
CA ASN A 202 10.73 -11.22 -2.80
C ASN A 202 10.80 -10.96 -4.33
N SER A 203 10.97 -9.71 -4.75
CA SER A 203 11.07 -9.36 -6.18
C SER A 203 12.30 -9.91 -6.90
N GLU A 204 13.23 -10.54 -6.18
CA GLU A 204 14.41 -11.21 -6.73
C GLU A 204 14.21 -12.73 -6.89
N GLY A 205 13.06 -13.28 -6.50
CA GLY A 205 12.83 -14.73 -6.48
C GLY A 205 13.39 -15.42 -5.24
N LYS A 206 13.81 -14.67 -4.21
CA LYS A 206 14.39 -15.23 -2.98
C LYS A 206 13.30 -15.43 -1.93
N LEU A 207 13.24 -16.64 -1.36
CA LEU A 207 12.41 -16.92 -0.19
C LEU A 207 12.97 -16.24 1.06
N CYS A 208 12.15 -15.43 1.71
CA CYS A 208 12.49 -14.62 2.86
C CYS A 208 11.52 -14.85 4.01
N ASP A 209 12.06 -14.95 5.22
CA ASP A 209 11.30 -15.15 6.46
C ASP A 209 11.43 -13.97 7.42
N SER A 210 12.08 -12.87 7.00
CA SER A 210 12.29 -11.66 7.80
C SER A 210 12.33 -10.40 6.93
N ALA A 211 12.08 -9.24 7.54
CA ALA A 211 12.09 -7.97 6.82
C ALA A 211 13.48 -7.63 6.29
N SER A 212 14.52 -7.95 7.06
CA SER A 212 15.92 -7.79 6.67
C SER A 212 16.25 -8.58 5.41
N THR A 213 15.78 -9.84 5.31
CA THR A 213 16.02 -10.66 4.12
C THR A 213 15.14 -10.28 2.93
N TYR A 214 13.91 -9.79 3.17
CA TYR A 214 12.98 -9.40 2.13
C TYR A 214 13.31 -8.03 1.51
N TYR A 215 13.60 -7.01 2.33
CA TYR A 215 13.84 -5.63 1.90
C TYR A 215 15.33 -5.27 1.78
N GLY A 216 16.24 -6.13 2.23
CA GLY A 216 17.69 -5.92 2.11
C GLY A 216 18.28 -5.01 3.19
N GLY A 217 17.64 -4.95 4.37
CA GLY A 217 18.21 -4.30 5.55
C GLY A 217 19.34 -5.12 6.21
N PRO A 218 19.96 -4.61 7.29
CA PRO A 218 19.67 -3.32 7.94
C PRO A 218 20.06 -2.13 7.05
N PHE A 219 19.47 -0.97 7.31
CA PHE A 219 19.74 0.27 6.58
C PHE A 219 20.57 1.29 7.36
N PHE A 220 20.77 1.03 8.66
CA PHE A 220 21.54 1.88 9.56
C PHE A 220 22.78 1.15 10.09
N ASP A 221 23.88 1.89 10.26
CA ASP A 221 25.13 1.37 10.77
C ASP A 221 25.14 1.25 12.31
N SER A 222 26.27 0.85 12.89
CA SER A 222 26.43 0.73 14.35
C SER A 222 26.37 2.07 15.11
N ARG A 223 26.47 3.21 14.41
CA ARG A 223 26.33 4.56 14.94
C ARG A 223 24.92 5.13 14.74
N SER A 224 23.99 4.31 14.27
CA SER A 224 22.63 4.69 13.91
C SER A 224 22.57 5.68 12.73
N GLU A 225 23.62 5.72 11.90
CA GLU A 225 23.68 6.51 10.68
C GLU A 225 23.14 5.77 9.48
N PHE A 226 22.41 6.48 8.61
CA PHE A 226 21.86 5.89 7.39
C PHE A 226 23.01 5.57 6.43
N MET A 227 23.15 4.30 6.04
CA MET A 227 24.30 3.81 5.28
C MET A 227 24.35 4.36 3.84
N HIS A 228 23.27 4.97 3.36
CA HIS A 228 23.14 5.47 1.99
C HIS A 228 22.88 6.97 1.93
N LYS A 229 23.45 7.73 2.87
CA LYS A 229 23.32 9.20 2.96
C LYS A 229 23.67 9.92 1.66
N ASP A 230 24.63 9.41 0.89
CA ASP A 230 25.09 10.03 -0.36
C ASP A 230 24.05 9.93 -1.49
N LEU A 231 23.04 9.08 -1.32
CA LEU A 231 21.94 8.95 -2.27
C LEU A 231 20.80 9.93 -1.99
N VAL A 232 20.78 10.60 -0.82
CA VAL A 232 19.66 11.46 -0.39
C VAL A 232 19.55 12.68 -1.32
N PRO A 233 18.46 12.81 -2.09
CA PRO A 233 18.31 13.92 -3.03
C PRO A 233 18.12 15.24 -2.29
N SER A 234 19.09 16.13 -2.40
CA SER A 234 19.08 17.44 -1.72
C SER A 234 18.00 18.40 -2.23
N HIS A 235 17.45 18.17 -3.42
CA HIS A 235 16.42 19.01 -4.03
C HIS A 235 14.99 18.58 -3.66
N LEU A 236 14.84 17.40 -3.04
CA LEU A 236 13.54 16.82 -2.72
C LEU A 236 13.15 17.17 -1.29
N HIS A 237 12.10 17.97 -1.14
CA HIS A 237 11.50 18.31 0.15
C HIS A 237 9.99 18.29 0.03
N LEU A 238 9.28 17.88 1.09
CA LEU A 238 7.82 17.81 1.05
C LEU A 238 7.19 19.17 0.73
N THR A 239 7.74 20.27 1.24
CA THR A 239 7.27 21.64 0.97
C THR A 239 7.39 22.05 -0.49
N ASN A 240 8.42 21.58 -1.18
CA ASN A 240 8.68 21.92 -2.58
C ASN A 240 8.07 20.88 -3.52
N SER A 241 7.59 19.77 -2.97
CA SER A 241 6.94 18.70 -3.72
C SER A 241 5.54 19.11 -4.20
N VAL A 242 4.84 20.02 -3.50
CA VAL A 242 3.51 20.49 -3.90
C VAL A 242 3.65 21.73 -4.78
N THR A 243 3.16 21.62 -6.02
CA THR A 243 3.26 22.60 -7.10
C THR A 243 1.90 23.02 -7.66
N SER A 244 0.84 22.26 -7.39
CA SER A 244 -0.50 22.52 -7.93
C SER A 244 -1.35 23.51 -7.13
N LEU A 245 -0.96 23.84 -5.89
CA LEU A 245 -1.71 24.72 -4.98
C LEU A 245 -1.06 26.10 -4.81
N GLN A 246 -1.90 27.12 -4.57
CA GLN A 246 -1.45 28.44 -4.13
C GLN A 246 -0.96 28.42 -2.68
N GLU A 247 -0.20 29.43 -2.25
CA GLU A 247 0.53 29.42 -0.97
C GLU A 247 -0.38 29.22 0.26
N SER A 248 -1.56 29.83 0.31
CA SER A 248 -2.50 29.67 1.44
C SER A 248 -3.04 28.25 1.56
N GLU A 249 -3.53 27.68 0.46
CA GLU A 249 -4.06 26.31 0.37
C GLU A 249 -2.97 25.27 0.56
N LYS A 250 -1.79 25.52 -0.02
CA LYS A 250 -0.61 24.67 0.08
C LYS A 250 -0.17 24.49 1.52
N ASN A 251 -0.13 25.56 2.30
CA ASN A 251 0.27 25.48 3.71
C ASN A 251 -0.71 24.62 4.51
N LEU A 252 -2.01 24.79 4.28
CA LEU A 252 -3.02 23.98 4.96
C LEU A 252 -2.91 22.51 4.56
N PHE A 253 -2.79 22.22 3.26
CA PHE A 253 -2.58 20.87 2.73
C PHE A 253 -1.34 20.19 3.33
N LEU A 254 -0.20 20.89 3.35
CA LEU A 254 1.05 20.37 3.89
C LEU A 254 0.93 20.08 5.40
N VAL A 255 0.21 20.90 6.16
CA VAL A 255 -0.09 20.63 7.57
C VAL A 255 -0.89 19.34 7.73
N SER A 256 -1.88 19.09 6.87
CA SER A 256 -2.73 17.91 6.93
C SER A 256 -1.99 16.64 6.49
N VAL A 257 -1.24 16.69 5.38
CA VAL A 257 -0.44 15.55 4.91
C VAL A 257 0.64 15.15 5.93
N ARG A 258 1.25 16.11 6.63
CA ARG A 258 2.23 15.82 7.70
C ARG A 258 1.63 15.09 8.90
N LYS A 259 0.32 15.07 9.09
CA LYS A 259 -0.32 14.26 10.14
C LYS A 259 -0.40 12.78 9.76
N MET A 260 -0.23 12.47 8.48
CA MET A 260 -0.28 11.12 7.91
C MET A 260 1.13 10.59 7.59
N LEU A 261 2.01 11.44 7.05
CA LEU A 261 3.37 11.07 6.63
C LEU A 261 4.40 11.33 7.74
N LEU A 262 4.30 10.58 8.84
CA LEU A 262 5.25 10.60 9.95
C LEU A 262 6.05 9.30 10.03
N TRP A 263 7.30 9.42 10.49
CA TRP A 263 8.21 8.28 10.68
C TRP A 263 7.66 7.25 11.65
N LEU A 264 7.20 7.70 12.83
CA LEU A 264 6.70 6.81 13.87
C LEU A 264 5.21 6.53 13.63
N PRO A 265 4.81 5.25 13.56
CA PRO A 265 3.42 4.83 13.43
C PRO A 265 2.46 5.49 14.43
N GLU A 266 2.88 5.57 15.69
CA GLU A 266 2.10 6.08 16.82
C GLU A 266 1.86 7.59 16.80
N ASP A 267 2.67 8.34 16.04
CA ASP A 267 2.52 9.80 15.93
C ASP A 267 1.52 10.17 14.83
N ARG A 268 1.14 9.22 13.96
CA ARG A 268 0.17 9.45 12.88
C ARG A 268 -1.23 9.58 13.45
N LYS A 269 -1.97 10.55 12.91
CA LYS A 269 -3.39 10.72 13.26
C LYS A 269 -4.24 9.56 12.79
N THR A 270 -5.18 9.15 13.62
CA THR A 270 -6.17 8.13 13.24
C THR A 270 -7.11 8.67 12.16
N ALA A 271 -7.75 7.78 11.40
CA ALA A 271 -8.76 8.17 10.43
C ALA A 271 -9.87 9.03 11.07
N ARG A 272 -10.27 8.70 12.30
CA ARG A 272 -11.26 9.47 13.07
C ARG A 272 -10.81 10.90 13.35
N GLU A 273 -9.57 11.10 13.78
CA GLU A 273 -9.04 12.45 14.03
C GLU A 273 -8.89 13.25 12.74
N LEU A 274 -8.57 12.58 11.63
CA LEU A 274 -8.41 13.21 10.32
C LEU A 274 -9.74 13.69 9.71
N LEU A 275 -10.88 13.08 10.07
CA LEU A 275 -12.20 13.56 9.60
C LEU A 275 -12.50 15.00 10.03
N ASP A 276 -11.92 15.44 11.15
CA ASP A 276 -12.10 16.79 11.67
C ASP A 276 -11.04 17.78 11.16
N ASP A 277 -10.12 17.32 10.31
CA ASP A 277 -9.02 18.13 9.81
C ASP A 277 -9.54 19.37 9.05
N PRO A 278 -8.99 20.58 9.33
CA PRO A 278 -9.45 21.79 8.67
C PRO A 278 -9.35 21.75 7.14
N TRP A 279 -8.39 21.01 6.57
CA TRP A 279 -8.24 20.91 5.11
C TRP A 279 -9.43 20.24 4.42
N LEU A 280 -10.15 19.34 5.10
CA LEU A 280 -11.36 18.71 4.56
C LEU A 280 -12.60 19.62 4.60
N LYS A 281 -12.48 20.81 5.21
CA LYS A 281 -13.57 21.76 5.43
C LYS A 281 -13.44 23.02 4.55
N VAL A 282 -12.44 23.07 3.68
CA VAL A 282 -12.17 24.17 2.75
C VAL A 282 -12.79 23.91 1.39
#